data_AF-A0A653RU56-F1
#
_entry.id   AF-A0A653RU56-F1
#
_cell.length_a   1.000
_cell.length_b   1.000
_cell.length_c   1.000
_cell.angle_alpha   90.00
_cell.angle_beta   90.00
_cell.angle_gamma   90.00
#
_symmetry.space_group_name_H-M   'P 1'
#
loop_
_entity.id
_entity.type
_entity.pdbx_description
1 polymer ?
#
loop_
_entity_poly.entity_id
_entity_poly.type
_entity_poly.pdbx_seq_one_letter_code
_entity_poly.pdbx_strand_id
1 'polypeptide(L)'
;MSKKTPLSQDDKALFRQLMTGTRQLKQDTFVHKPRVKTREVPVKRLLSEQADNSHYFSDEFQPLLSTEGATRYVRADVSHFELKKLRRGDYTPEIFLDLHGLTQQQAKQELGALIAACRREHLFCASVMTGHGKHVLKQQTPLWLAQHPWVMAFHQAPKMFGGDAALLVLIEIEEWQPPELP
;
A
#
# COMPACT_ATOMS: atom_id res chain seq x y z
N MET A 1 -17.64 -23.95 -25.66
CA MET A 1 -18.76 -23.00 -25.87
C MET A 1 -19.57 -23.49 -27.06
N SER A 2 -20.68 -24.21 -26.83
CA SER A 2 -21.49 -24.75 -27.92
C SER A 2 -22.19 -23.61 -28.66
N LYS A 3 -22.02 -23.53 -29.98
CA LYS A 3 -22.73 -22.55 -30.83
C LYS A 3 -24.22 -22.90 -30.77
N LYS A 4 -25.02 -22.04 -30.14
CA LYS A 4 -26.48 -22.20 -30.17
C LYS A 4 -26.95 -21.95 -31.61
N THR A 5 -27.38 -23.01 -32.28
CA THR A 5 -27.99 -22.93 -33.60
C THR A 5 -29.27 -22.08 -33.48
N PRO A 6 -29.46 -21.05 -34.31
CA PRO A 6 -30.69 -20.25 -34.26
C PRO A 6 -31.87 -21.12 -34.70
N LEU A 7 -32.93 -21.16 -33.88
CA LEU A 7 -34.18 -21.88 -34.19
C LEU A 7 -34.80 -21.37 -35.50
N SER A 8 -35.23 -22.30 -36.35
CA SER A 8 -35.96 -22.01 -37.59
C SER A 8 -37.27 -21.27 -37.30
N GLN A 9 -37.81 -20.56 -38.29
CA GLN A 9 -39.13 -19.94 -38.17
C GLN A 9 -40.23 -20.97 -37.96
N ASP A 10 -40.11 -22.13 -38.60
CA ASP A 10 -41.09 -23.22 -38.49
C ASP A 10 -41.13 -23.80 -37.07
N ASP A 11 -39.96 -24.03 -36.47
CA ASP A 11 -39.85 -24.53 -35.09
C ASP A 11 -40.49 -23.55 -34.09
N LYS A 12 -40.33 -22.25 -34.32
CA LYS A 12 -40.95 -21.20 -33.50
C LYS A 12 -42.48 -21.19 -33.65
N ALA A 13 -42.99 -21.43 -34.86
CA ALA A 13 -44.43 -21.49 -35.11
C ALA A 13 -45.04 -22.71 -34.44
N LEU A 14 -44.43 -23.88 -34.59
CA LEU A 14 -44.85 -25.13 -33.95
C LEU A 14 -44.87 -24.99 -32.42
N PHE A 15 -43.84 -24.39 -31.84
CA PHE A 15 -43.79 -24.15 -30.39
C PHE A 15 -44.95 -23.27 -29.90
N ARG A 16 -45.28 -22.19 -30.61
CA ARG A 16 -46.39 -21.31 -30.23
C ARG A 16 -47.74 -22.04 -30.30
N GLN A 17 -47.91 -22.89 -31.31
CA GLN A 17 -49.12 -23.71 -31.46
C GLN A 17 -49.24 -24.76 -30.36
N LEU A 18 -48.13 -25.33 -29.88
CA LEU A 18 -48.16 -26.28 -28.76
C LEU A 18 -48.42 -25.59 -27.40
N MET A 19 -48.07 -24.31 -27.29
CA MET A 19 -48.21 -23.53 -26.05
C MET A 19 -49.53 -22.75 -25.93
N THR A 20 -50.46 -22.89 -26.88
CA THR A 20 -51.80 -22.28 -26.77
C THR A 20 -52.52 -22.77 -25.50
N GLY A 21 -52.97 -21.82 -24.68
CA GLY A 21 -53.59 -22.10 -23.37
C GLY A 21 -52.67 -21.86 -22.17
N THR A 22 -51.38 -21.60 -22.40
CA THR A 22 -50.45 -21.24 -21.33
C THR A 22 -50.39 -19.72 -21.12
N ARG A 23 -50.22 -19.29 -19.86
CA ARG A 23 -50.02 -17.88 -19.51
C ARG A 23 -48.53 -17.59 -19.39
N GLN A 24 -48.05 -16.61 -20.14
CA GLN A 24 -46.67 -16.16 -20.03
C GLN A 24 -46.41 -15.59 -18.63
N LEU A 25 -45.39 -16.12 -17.96
CA LEU A 25 -44.90 -15.58 -16.69
C LEU A 25 -44.25 -14.21 -16.93
N LYS A 26 -44.65 -13.21 -16.15
CA LYS A 26 -43.93 -11.92 -16.12
C LYS A 26 -42.54 -12.17 -15.52
N GLN A 27 -41.52 -12.03 -16.35
CA GLN A 27 -40.13 -12.06 -15.89
C GLN A 27 -39.77 -10.67 -15.36
N ASP A 28 -39.71 -10.53 -14.04
CA ASP A 28 -39.14 -9.35 -13.38
C ASP A 28 -37.60 -9.49 -13.34
N THR A 29 -36.99 -9.51 -14.53
CA THR A 29 -35.56 -9.73 -14.65
C THR A 29 -34.82 -8.43 -14.33
N PHE A 30 -34.38 -8.31 -13.07
CA PHE A 30 -33.45 -7.26 -12.67
C PHE A 30 -32.10 -7.47 -13.39
N VAL A 31 -31.82 -6.63 -14.39
CA VAL A 31 -30.53 -6.64 -15.09
C VAL A 31 -29.47 -6.14 -14.12
N HIS A 32 -28.67 -7.05 -13.58
CA HIS A 32 -27.51 -6.69 -12.79
C HIS A 32 -26.56 -5.90 -13.69
N LYS A 33 -26.37 -4.60 -13.40
CA LYS A 33 -25.35 -3.82 -14.07
C LYS A 33 -24.01 -4.54 -13.87
N PRO A 34 -23.22 -4.78 -14.94
CA PRO A 34 -21.91 -5.40 -14.77
C PRO A 34 -21.13 -4.57 -13.77
N ARG A 35 -20.56 -5.23 -12.76
CA ARG A 35 -19.74 -4.57 -11.74
C ARG A 35 -18.69 -3.75 -12.47
N VAL A 36 -18.69 -2.43 -12.25
CA VAL A 36 -17.65 -1.55 -12.80
C VAL A 36 -16.33 -2.13 -12.31
N LYS A 37 -15.51 -2.64 -13.23
CA LYS A 37 -14.17 -3.09 -12.87
C LYS A 37 -13.45 -1.88 -12.33
N THR A 38 -13.10 -1.90 -11.05
CA THR A 38 -12.18 -0.93 -10.47
C THR A 38 -10.97 -0.90 -11.40
N ARG A 39 -10.55 0.29 -11.84
CA ARG A 39 -9.40 0.43 -12.71
C ARG A 39 -8.17 -0.04 -11.93
N GLU A 40 -7.79 -1.30 -12.14
CA GLU A 40 -6.57 -1.86 -11.55
C GLU A 40 -5.37 -1.09 -12.08
N VAL A 41 -4.47 -0.70 -11.18
CA VAL A 41 -3.21 -0.06 -11.57
C VAL A 41 -2.42 -1.06 -12.42
N PRO A 42 -1.94 -0.68 -13.62
CA PRO A 42 -1.17 -1.60 -14.45
C PRO A 42 0.07 -2.10 -13.70
N VAL A 43 0.32 -3.42 -13.70
CA VAL A 43 1.47 -4.04 -13.01
C VAL A 43 2.80 -3.39 -13.40
N LYS A 44 2.95 -2.99 -14.68
CA LYS A 44 4.14 -2.28 -15.17
C LYS A 44 4.38 -0.96 -14.44
N ARG A 45 3.32 -0.23 -14.10
CA ARG A 45 3.42 1.03 -13.35
C ARG A 45 3.88 0.77 -11.92
N LEU A 46 3.33 -0.24 -11.25
CA LEU A 46 3.75 -0.63 -9.90
C LEU A 46 5.24 -0.99 -9.85
N LEU A 47 5.71 -1.79 -10.81
CA LEU A 47 7.11 -2.18 -10.90
C LEU A 47 8.04 -0.99 -11.18
N SER A 48 7.61 -0.04 -12.01
CA SER A 48 8.36 1.20 -12.26
C SER A 48 8.46 2.05 -11.00
N GLU A 49 7.32 2.34 -10.35
CA GLU A 49 7.27 3.13 -9.13
C GLU A 49 8.14 2.50 -8.03
N GLN A 50 8.06 1.18 -7.87
CA GLN A 50 8.91 0.44 -6.94
C GLN A 50 10.40 0.61 -7.26
N ALA A 51 10.79 0.45 -8.53
CA ALA A 51 12.18 0.61 -8.95
C ALA A 51 12.69 2.03 -8.71
N ASP A 52 11.91 3.04 -9.09
CA ASP A 52 12.23 4.46 -8.94
C ASP A 52 12.43 4.85 -7.47
N ASN A 53 11.58 4.36 -6.57
CA ASN A 53 11.71 4.61 -5.12
C ASN A 53 12.87 3.83 -4.51
N SER A 54 13.07 2.57 -4.90
CA SER A 54 14.17 1.75 -4.38
C SER A 54 15.56 2.24 -4.83
N HIS A 55 15.63 3.04 -5.90
CA HIS A 55 16.86 3.62 -6.43
C HIS A 55 17.56 4.55 -5.42
N TYR A 56 16.80 5.20 -4.54
CA TYR A 56 17.35 6.09 -3.52
C TYR A 56 18.10 5.35 -2.39
N PHE A 57 17.97 4.03 -2.28
CA PHE A 57 18.54 3.26 -1.17
C PHE A 57 19.97 2.79 -1.49
N SER A 58 20.95 3.65 -1.25
CA SER A 58 22.37 3.30 -1.37
C SER A 58 22.90 2.59 -0.11
N ASP A 59 23.74 1.58 -0.30
CA ASP A 59 24.51 0.93 0.78
C ASP A 59 25.85 1.64 1.06
N GLU A 60 26.32 2.45 0.12
CA GLU A 60 27.61 3.15 0.22
C GLU A 60 27.49 4.47 0.99
N PHE A 61 26.30 5.09 0.95
CA PHE A 61 26.02 6.35 1.64
C PHE A 61 25.38 6.07 3.01
N GLN A 62 26.01 6.59 4.07
CA GLN A 62 25.50 6.47 5.44
C GLN A 62 25.11 7.85 5.98
N PRO A 63 23.81 8.15 6.12
CA PRO A 63 23.38 9.38 6.76
C PRO A 63 23.79 9.38 8.24
N LEU A 64 24.12 10.56 8.76
CA LEU A 64 24.47 10.73 10.17
C LEU A 64 23.20 10.62 11.03
N LEU A 65 22.93 9.42 11.55
CA LEU A 65 21.87 9.16 12.51
C LEU A 65 22.43 9.15 13.94
N SER A 66 21.59 9.49 14.93
CA SER A 66 22.03 9.42 16.33
C SER A 66 22.24 7.96 16.74
N THR A 67 23.45 7.65 17.20
CA THR A 67 23.80 6.33 17.75
C THR A 67 23.30 6.14 19.19
N GLU A 68 22.98 7.25 19.88
CA GLU A 68 22.48 7.25 21.24
C GLU A 68 20.95 7.30 21.29
N GLY A 69 20.37 6.35 22.03
CA GLY A 69 18.94 6.29 22.28
C GLY A 69 18.14 5.64 21.15
N ALA A 70 16.86 6.01 21.04
CA ALA A 70 15.95 5.46 20.05
C ALA A 70 16.28 5.96 18.64
N THR A 71 16.26 5.05 17.67
CA THR A 71 16.45 5.36 16.25
C THR A 71 15.44 6.40 15.78
N ARG A 72 15.94 7.52 15.25
CA ARG A 72 15.12 8.66 14.87
C ARG A 72 15.76 9.49 13.77
N TYR A 73 14.91 10.14 12.98
CA TYR A 73 15.31 11.03 11.90
C TYR A 73 14.20 12.05 11.63
N VAL A 74 14.59 13.25 11.25
CA VAL A 74 13.69 14.30 10.78
C VAL A 74 14.37 15.01 9.61
N ARG A 75 13.63 15.24 8.53
CA ARG A 75 14.09 15.99 7.35
C ARG A 75 14.24 17.47 7.74
N ALA A 76 15.18 18.18 7.12
CA ALA A 76 15.61 19.51 7.57
C ALA A 76 14.49 20.58 7.55
N ASP A 77 13.51 20.43 6.66
CA ASP A 77 12.34 21.28 6.47
C ASP A 77 11.13 20.88 7.33
N VAL A 78 11.22 19.79 8.09
CA VAL A 78 10.13 19.25 8.91
C VAL A 78 10.31 19.64 10.37
N SER A 79 9.21 20.04 11.02
CA SER A 79 9.22 20.40 12.43
C SER A 79 9.62 19.20 13.31
N HIS A 80 10.51 19.43 14.27
CA HIS A 80 10.88 18.43 15.30
C HIS A 80 9.68 18.02 16.17
N PHE A 81 8.57 18.76 16.13
CA PHE A 81 7.32 18.39 16.79
C PHE A 81 6.73 17.09 16.23
N GLU A 82 6.88 16.83 14.93
CA GLU A 82 6.41 15.62 14.26
C GLU A 82 7.11 14.37 14.82
N LEU A 83 8.39 14.49 15.14
CA LEU A 83 9.15 13.43 15.80
C LEU A 83 8.63 13.14 17.23
N LYS A 84 8.19 14.17 17.96
CA LYS A 84 7.60 14.00 19.29
C LYS A 84 6.25 13.28 19.21
N LYS A 85 5.43 13.59 18.21
CA LYS A 85 4.16 12.90 17.94
C LYS A 85 4.37 11.43 17.60
N LEU A 86 5.33 11.12 16.71
CA LEU A 86 5.73 9.74 16.41
C LEU A 86 6.12 8.96 17.66
N ARG A 87 6.96 9.55 18.52
CA ARG A 87 7.40 8.92 19.78
C ARG A 87 6.23 8.64 20.74
N ARG A 88 5.23 9.53 20.78
CA ARG A 88 4.02 9.37 21.61
C ARG A 88 3.04 8.36 21.04
N GLY A 89 3.14 8.05 19.74
CA GLY A 89 2.18 7.21 19.04
C GLY A 89 0.93 7.97 18.61
N ASP A 90 1.01 9.30 18.49
CA ASP A 90 -0.11 10.14 18.04
C ASP A 90 -0.48 9.82 16.57
N TYR A 91 0.49 9.32 15.80
CA TYR A 91 0.27 8.81 14.45
C TYR A 91 -0.01 7.32 14.45
N THR A 92 -1.21 6.95 14.00
CA THR A 92 -1.58 5.55 13.77
C THR A 92 -1.13 5.14 12.38
N PRO A 93 -0.32 4.06 12.23
CA PRO A 93 0.08 3.58 10.92
C PRO A 93 -1.12 3.03 10.15
N GLU A 94 -1.27 3.47 8.92
CA GLU A 94 -2.35 3.05 8.02
C GLU A 94 -1.96 1.82 7.18
N ILE A 95 -0.66 1.61 7.04
CA ILE A 95 -0.06 0.48 6.35
C ILE A 95 1.12 -0.08 7.13
N PHE A 96 1.30 -1.39 7.03
CA PHE A 96 2.35 -2.13 7.72
C PHE A 96 3.17 -2.92 6.70
N LEU A 97 4.50 -2.82 6.81
CA LEU A 97 5.44 -3.62 6.04
C LEU A 97 6.28 -4.48 6.98
N ASP A 98 6.32 -5.77 6.69
CA ASP A 98 7.18 -6.71 7.39
C ASP A 98 8.37 -7.10 6.52
N LEU A 99 9.57 -6.80 7.01
CA LEU A 99 10.83 -7.10 6.34
C LEU A 99 11.51 -8.35 6.91
N HIS A 100 10.94 -9.01 7.93
CA HIS A 100 11.60 -10.16 8.52
C HIS A 100 11.85 -11.27 7.48
N GLY A 101 13.03 -11.87 7.54
CA GLY A 101 13.39 -12.96 6.62
C GLY A 101 13.71 -12.54 5.19
N LEU A 102 13.53 -11.27 4.83
CA LEU A 102 13.94 -10.75 3.53
C LEU A 102 15.45 -10.55 3.45
N THR A 103 15.98 -10.71 2.25
CA THR A 103 17.34 -10.23 1.92
C THR A 103 17.36 -8.69 1.87
N GLN A 104 18.55 -8.08 1.98
CA GLN A 104 18.68 -6.63 1.87
C GLN A 104 18.11 -6.07 0.57
N GLN A 105 18.36 -6.76 -0.56
CA GLN A 105 17.85 -6.36 -1.87
C GLN A 105 16.32 -6.41 -1.94
N GLN A 106 15.71 -7.48 -1.41
CA GLN A 106 14.25 -7.60 -1.33
C GLN A 106 13.66 -6.54 -0.41
N ALA A 107 14.28 -6.27 0.74
CA ALA A 107 13.81 -5.27 1.67
C ALA A 107 13.81 -3.85 1.05
N LYS A 108 14.84 -3.51 0.26
CA LYS A 108 14.87 -2.24 -0.51
C LYS A 108 13.73 -2.13 -1.51
N GLN A 109 13.45 -3.23 -2.22
CA GLN A 109 12.36 -3.30 -3.18
C GLN A 109 11.00 -3.10 -2.49
N GLU A 110 10.76 -3.81 -1.38
CA GLU A 110 9.53 -3.69 -0.60
C GLU A 110 9.37 -2.31 0.04
N LEU A 111 10.45 -1.71 0.55
CA LEU A 111 10.45 -0.33 1.05
C LEU A 111 10.08 0.67 -0.06
N GLY A 112 10.62 0.49 -1.27
CA GLY A 112 10.29 1.34 -2.40
C GLY A 112 8.82 1.20 -2.81
N ALA A 113 8.31 -0.04 -2.82
CA ALA A 113 6.90 -0.32 -3.07
C ALA A 113 5.98 0.27 -2.00
N LEU A 114 6.37 0.20 -0.72
CA LEU A 114 5.64 0.80 0.40
C LEU A 114 5.51 2.31 0.23
N ILE A 115 6.62 3.00 -0.05
CA ILE A 115 6.61 4.45 -0.20
C ILE A 115 5.76 4.87 -1.42
N ALA A 116 5.90 4.16 -2.55
CA ALA A 116 5.05 4.36 -3.72
C ALA A 116 3.56 4.16 -3.41
N ALA A 117 3.23 3.11 -2.65
CA ALA A 117 1.85 2.83 -2.23
C ALA A 117 1.30 3.92 -1.32
N CYS A 118 2.08 4.39 -0.33
CA CYS A 118 1.68 5.48 0.55
C CYS A 118 1.38 6.75 -0.24
N ARG A 119 2.21 7.04 -1.25
CA ARG A 119 2.02 8.23 -2.09
C ARG A 119 0.79 8.14 -2.98
N ARG A 120 0.53 6.97 -3.55
CA ARG A 120 -0.62 6.71 -4.43
C ARG A 120 -1.95 6.70 -3.67
N GLU A 121 -1.96 6.11 -2.49
CA GLU A 121 -3.17 5.94 -1.66
C GLU A 121 -3.32 7.07 -0.62
N HIS A 122 -2.45 8.09 -0.65
CA HIS A 122 -2.45 9.22 0.28
C HIS A 122 -2.35 8.80 1.77
N LEU A 123 -1.57 7.75 2.05
CA LEU A 123 -1.29 7.28 3.41
C LEU A 123 -0.10 8.05 3.98
N PHE A 124 -0.28 8.63 5.16
CA PHE A 124 0.69 9.53 5.77
C PHE A 124 1.65 8.80 6.72
N CYS A 125 1.15 7.78 7.42
CA CYS A 125 1.94 7.04 8.41
C CYS A 125 2.03 5.56 8.04
N ALA A 126 3.26 5.05 7.95
CA ALA A 126 3.55 3.64 7.73
C ALA A 126 4.33 3.06 8.92
N SER A 127 4.13 1.77 9.18
CA SER A 127 4.93 1.01 10.14
C SER A 127 5.80 -0.01 9.41
N VAL A 128 7.11 0.02 9.65
CA VAL A 128 8.07 -0.90 9.05
C VAL A 128 8.68 -1.77 10.14
N MET A 129 8.44 -3.08 10.09
CA MET A 129 9.01 -4.06 11.01
C MET A 129 10.23 -4.73 10.39
N THR A 130 11.37 -4.73 11.08
CA THR A 130 12.62 -5.36 10.62
C THR A 130 12.87 -6.73 11.25
N GLY A 131 12.12 -7.06 12.30
CA GLY A 131 12.30 -8.28 13.09
C GLY A 131 13.56 -8.28 13.99
N HIS A 132 13.77 -9.39 14.69
CA HIS A 132 14.80 -9.56 15.73
C HIS A 132 16.00 -10.44 15.32
N GLY A 133 16.18 -10.70 14.01
CA GLY A 133 17.18 -11.65 13.49
C GLY A 133 18.63 -11.17 13.65
N LYS A 134 19.43 -11.26 12.58
CA LYS A 134 20.84 -10.78 12.60
C LYS A 134 21.01 -9.26 12.73
N HIS A 135 19.94 -8.52 13.01
CA HIS A 135 19.90 -7.06 13.12
C HIS A 135 20.39 -6.28 11.89
N VAL A 136 20.69 -6.94 10.77
CA VAL A 136 21.14 -6.30 9.52
C VAL A 136 20.08 -5.33 9.02
N LEU A 137 18.84 -5.77 8.85
CA LEU A 137 17.74 -4.90 8.40
C LEU A 137 17.41 -3.83 9.44
N LYS A 138 17.53 -4.14 10.74
CA LYS A 138 17.34 -3.15 11.81
C LYS A 138 18.34 -1.99 11.72
N GLN A 139 19.58 -2.27 11.32
CA GLN A 139 20.63 -1.27 11.15
C GLN A 139 20.51 -0.53 9.81
N GLN A 140 20.19 -1.23 8.73
CA GLN A 140 20.20 -0.68 7.37
C GLN A 140 18.92 0.09 7.01
N THR A 141 17.75 -0.38 7.47
CA THR A 141 16.45 0.24 7.14
C THR A 141 16.39 1.72 7.51
N PRO A 142 16.82 2.17 8.71
CA PRO A 142 16.88 3.60 9.03
C PRO A 142 17.80 4.40 8.09
N LEU A 143 18.93 3.81 7.68
CA LEU A 143 19.89 4.46 6.78
C LEU A 143 19.30 4.66 5.39
N TRP A 144 18.57 3.67 4.88
CA TRP A 144 17.88 3.77 3.59
C TRP A 144 16.71 4.75 3.65
N LEU A 145 15.89 4.71 4.70
CA LEU A 145 14.75 5.62 4.86
C LEU A 145 15.18 7.09 4.90
N ALA A 146 16.29 7.40 5.57
CA ALA A 146 16.81 8.78 5.65
C ALA A 146 17.37 9.32 4.33
N GLN A 147 17.56 8.48 3.31
CA GLN A 147 17.97 8.89 1.96
C GLN A 147 16.79 9.27 1.06
N HIS A 148 15.58 8.83 1.41
CA HIS A 148 14.43 8.95 0.51
C HIS A 148 13.80 10.35 0.60
N PRO A 149 13.58 11.04 -0.54
CA PRO A 149 13.09 12.42 -0.52
C PRO A 149 11.71 12.53 0.15
N TRP A 150 10.82 11.56 -0.05
CA TRP A 150 9.46 11.59 0.51
C TRP A 150 9.37 11.16 1.98
N VAL A 151 10.46 10.76 2.63
CA VAL A 151 10.42 10.44 4.07
C VAL A 151 10.63 11.72 4.87
N MET A 152 9.59 12.15 5.59
CA MET A 152 9.61 13.37 6.40
C MET A 152 10.31 13.17 7.74
N ALA A 153 9.96 12.08 8.42
CA ALA A 153 10.52 11.73 9.72
C ALA A 153 10.27 10.25 10.01
N PHE A 154 11.10 9.66 10.87
CA PHE A 154 10.79 8.37 11.47
C PHE A 154 11.29 8.29 12.90
N HIS A 155 10.66 7.43 13.69
CA HIS A 155 11.08 7.13 15.05
C HIS A 155 10.86 5.63 15.33
N GLN A 156 11.65 5.07 16.24
CA GLN A 156 11.36 3.77 16.85
C GLN A 156 9.89 3.71 17.27
N ALA A 157 9.19 2.66 16.84
CA ALA A 157 7.78 2.53 17.10
C ALA A 157 7.51 2.43 18.61
N PRO A 158 6.39 2.98 19.11
CA PRO A 158 5.91 2.67 20.45
C PRO A 158 5.64 1.17 20.61
N LYS A 159 5.58 0.68 21.86
CA LYS A 159 5.36 -0.76 22.15
C LYS A 159 4.10 -1.32 21.48
N MET A 160 3.06 -0.50 21.32
CA MET A 160 1.80 -0.90 20.66
C MET A 160 1.96 -1.23 19.16
N PHE A 161 3.00 -0.71 18.50
CA PHE A 161 3.25 -0.88 17.07
C PHE A 161 4.54 -1.67 16.77
N GLY A 162 5.02 -2.47 17.73
CA GLY A 162 6.19 -3.34 17.54
C GLY A 162 7.47 -2.88 18.22
N GLY A 163 7.48 -1.72 18.87
CA GLY A 163 8.58 -1.30 19.75
C GLY A 163 9.92 -1.20 19.03
N ASP A 164 10.96 -1.80 19.62
CA ASP A 164 12.33 -1.83 19.10
C ASP A 164 12.51 -2.62 17.79
N ALA A 165 11.53 -3.42 17.39
CA ALA A 165 11.56 -4.18 16.13
C ALA A 165 10.95 -3.43 14.95
N ALA A 166 10.39 -2.23 15.17
CA ALA A 166 9.66 -1.48 14.18
C ALA A 166 9.97 0.02 14.20
N LEU A 167 9.73 0.67 13.06
CA LEU A 167 9.82 2.12 12.88
C LEU A 167 8.46 2.63 12.42
N LEU A 168 8.00 3.73 13.02
CA LEU A 168 6.95 4.54 12.42
C LEU A 168 7.58 5.57 11.49
N VAL A 169 7.08 5.66 10.28
CA VAL A 169 7.61 6.48 9.18
C VAL A 169 6.52 7.42 8.69
N LEU A 170 6.81 8.72 8.66
CA LEU A 170 5.97 9.74 8.05
C LEU A 170 6.40 9.96 6.61
N ILE A 171 5.43 9.91 5.71
CA ILE A 171 5.63 10.06 4.28
C ILE A 171 4.96 11.34 3.82
N GLU A 172 5.70 12.13 3.05
CA GLU A 172 5.23 13.39 2.52
C GLU A 172 4.09 13.19 1.53
N ILE A 173 2.97 13.82 1.85
CA ILE A 173 1.75 14.12 1.08
C ILE A 173 1.85 15.21 -0.02
N GLU A 174 1.28 15.10 -1.22
CA GLU A 174 1.15 16.28 -2.13
C GLU A 174 0.01 17.22 -1.67
N GLU A 175 -0.91 16.71 -0.84
CA GLU A 175 -1.91 17.48 -0.10
C GLU A 175 -1.60 17.41 1.40
N TRP A 176 -0.41 17.86 1.80
CA TRP A 176 -0.08 17.90 3.23
C TRP A 176 -0.88 19.00 3.95
N GLN A 177 -1.97 18.59 4.62
CA GLN A 177 -2.52 19.29 5.76
C GLN A 177 -2.37 18.38 6.98
N PRO A 178 -1.71 18.82 8.07
CA PRO A 178 -1.63 18.01 9.28
C PRO A 178 -3.05 17.74 9.81
N PRO A 179 -3.38 16.51 10.23
CA PRO A 179 -4.69 16.22 10.79
C PRO A 179 -4.90 17.05 12.06
N GLU A 180 -6.04 17.74 12.15
CA GLU A 180 -6.49 18.36 13.39
C GLU A 180 -6.83 17.23 14.38
N LEU A 181 -6.05 17.12 15.46
CA LEU A 181 -6.35 16.21 16.55
C LEU A 181 -7.58 16.74 17.31
N PRO A 182 -8.52 15.88 17.72
CA PRO A 182 -9.66 16.28 18.55
C PRO A 182 -9.25 16.79 19.94
#